data_AF-A0A3C0SAV2-F1
#
_entry.id   AF-A0A3C0SAV2-F1
#
_cell.length_a   1.000
_cell.length_b   1.000
_cell.length_c   1.000
_cell.angle_alpha   90.00
_cell.angle_beta   90.00
_cell.angle_gamma   90.00
#
_symmetry.space_group_name_H-M   'P 1'
#
loop_
_entity.id
_entity.type
_entity.pdbx_description
1 polymer ?
#
loop_
_entity_poly.entity_id
_entity_poly.type
_entity_poly.pdbx_seq_one_letter_code
_entity_poly.pdbx_strand_id
1 'polypeptide(L)' 'MIVKKNEKYAVECQVKMTTNCLQTSEYFHDEEDALHWVEHECWIFSGEGWICTECNEYIMANLGRIRHERGF' A
#
# COMPACT_ATOMS: atom_id res chain seq x y z
N MET A 1 -0.32 3.76 -7.27
CA MET A 1 -0.15 4.70 -8.41
C MET A 1 0.79 5.81 -7.97
N ILE A 2 1.63 6.35 -8.84
CA ILE A 2 2.51 7.47 -8.45
C ILE A 2 1.72 8.77 -8.63
N VAL A 3 1.72 9.60 -7.59
CA VAL A 3 1.01 10.87 -7.54
C VAL A 3 2.02 12.01 -7.47
N LYS A 4 1.77 13.07 -8.23
CA LYS A 4 2.59 14.29 -8.24
C LYS A 4 1.83 15.46 -7.65
N LYS A 5 2.41 16.15 -6.66
CA LYS A 5 1.85 17.35 -6.03
C LYS A 5 2.97 18.32 -5.65
N ASN A 6 2.83 19.59 -6.03
CA ASN A 6 3.83 20.64 -5.74
C ASN A 6 5.26 20.21 -6.13
N GLU A 7 5.39 19.66 -7.35
CA GLU A 7 6.66 19.15 -7.90
C GLU A 7 7.29 17.96 -7.15
N LYS A 8 6.59 17.39 -6.16
CA LYS A 8 7.00 16.20 -5.43
C LYS A 8 6.19 14.98 -5.81
N TYR A 9 6.76 13.80 -5.61
CA TYR A 9 6.21 12.50 -5.96
C TYR A 9 5.92 11.70 -4.69
N ALA A 10 4.82 10.95 -4.70
CA ALA A 10 4.49 9.97 -3.67
C ALA A 10 3.82 8.76 -4.32
N VAL A 11 3.77 7.64 -3.61
CA VAL A 11 3.07 6.43 -4.02
C VAL A 11 1.75 6.33 -3.27
N GLU A 12 0.66 6.25 -4.01
CA GLU A 12 -0.67 6.05 -3.45
C GLU A 12 -0.94 4.55 -3.20
N CYS A 13 -1.46 4.26 -2.00
CA CYS A 13 -1.96 2.93 -1.63
C CYS A 13 -3.18 2.58 -2.48
N GLN A 14 -3.13 1.43 -3.14
CA GLN A 14 -4.12 1.01 -4.13
C GLN A 14 -5.52 0.80 -3.55
N VAL A 15 -5.63 0.28 -2.32
CA VAL A 15 -6.90 -0.31 -1.82
C VAL A 15 -7.59 0.50 -0.73
N LYS A 16 -6.84 1.25 0.11
CA LYS A 16 -7.38 2.15 1.15
C LYS A 16 -8.50 1.54 2.02
N MET A 17 -8.35 0.28 2.42
CA MET A 17 -9.40 -0.50 3.08
C MET A 17 -9.50 -0.27 4.60
N THR A 18 -8.47 0.31 5.22
CA THR A 18 -8.42 0.52 6.67
C THR A 18 -8.44 2.00 7.02
N THR A 19 -8.93 2.34 8.20
CA THR A 19 -8.87 3.71 8.75
C THR A 19 -7.43 4.16 9.02
N ASN A 20 -6.51 3.21 9.21
CA ASN A 20 -5.09 3.44 9.44
C ASN A 20 -4.27 3.45 8.15
N CYS A 21 -4.91 3.32 6.99
CA CYS A 21 -4.21 3.36 5.72
C CYS A 21 -3.49 4.71 5.57
N LEU A 22 -2.20 4.69 5.26
CA LEU A 22 -1.41 5.90 5.04
C LEU A 22 -1.92 6.72 3.84
N GLN A 23 -2.74 6.11 2.97
CA GLN A 23 -3.28 6.63 1.70
C GLN A 23 -2.21 6.96 0.66
N THR A 24 -1.17 7.68 1.03
CA THR A 24 0.00 8.05 0.21
C THR A 24 1.27 7.90 1.04
N SER A 25 2.39 7.51 0.40
CA SER A 25 3.72 7.61 1.00
C SER A 25 4.08 9.05 1.35
N GLU A 26 5.26 9.22 1.93
CA GLU A 26 5.91 10.52 1.98
C GLU A 26 6.15 11.10 0.57
N TYR A 27 6.31 12.42 0.51
CA TYR A 27 6.53 13.17 -0.72
C TYR A 27 8.01 13.46 -0.95
N PHE A 28 8.56 12.94 -2.04
CA PHE A 28 9.96 13.04 -2.43
C PHE A 28 10.15 13.94 -3.65
N HIS A 29 11.38 14.40 -3.89
CA HIS A 29 11.67 15.29 -5.02
C HIS A 29 11.71 14.54 -6.35
N ASP A 30 11.99 13.25 -6.32
CA ASP A 30 11.97 12.35 -7.46
C ASP A 30 11.10 11.11 -7.19
N GLU A 31 10.78 10.43 -8.29
CA GLU A 31 9.91 9.26 -8.29
C GLU A 31 10.60 8.00 -7.72
N GLU A 32 11.92 7.90 -7.91
CA GLU A 32 12.72 6.76 -7.48
C GLU A 32 12.82 6.68 -5.95
N ASP A 33 13.05 7.80 -5.29
CA ASP A 33 13.04 7.92 -3.83
C ASP A 33 11.67 7.55 -3.24
N ALA A 34 10.59 7.96 -3.89
CA ALA A 34 9.23 7.60 -3.45
C ALA A 34 8.97 6.09 -3.56
N LEU A 35 9.49 5.44 -4.60
CA LEU A 35 9.41 4.00 -4.78
C LEU A 35 10.30 3.24 -3.79
N HIS A 36 11.55 3.70 -3.61
CA HIS A 36 12.48 3.12 -2.65
C HIS A 36 11.95 3.22 -1.21
N TRP A 37 11.27 4.31 -0.87
CA TRP A 37 10.61 4.45 0.43
C TRP A 37 9.51 3.41 0.64
N VAL A 38 8.62 3.17 -0.33
CA VAL A 38 7.56 2.15 -0.15
C VAL A 38 8.12 0.73 -0.07
N GLU A 39 9.23 0.47 -0.78
CA GLU A 39 9.98 -0.79 -0.62
C GLU A 39 10.59 -0.92 0.77
N HIS A 40 11.19 0.14 1.29
CA HIS A 40 11.77 0.19 2.63
C HIS A 40 10.70 -0.01 3.73
N GLU A 41 9.53 0.59 3.55
CA GLU A 41 8.37 0.45 4.43
C GLU A 41 7.58 -0.85 4.20
N CYS A 42 8.13 -1.77 3.41
CA CYS A 42 7.56 -3.10 3.15
C CYS A 42 6.13 -3.06 2.59
N TRP A 43 5.79 -2.06 1.78
CA TRP A 43 4.54 -2.09 1.02
C TRP A 43 4.57 -3.25 0.03
N ILE A 44 3.42 -3.84 -0.24
CA ILE A 44 3.30 -5.00 -1.12
C ILE A 44 2.92 -4.55 -2.52
N PHE A 45 3.72 -4.93 -3.53
CA PHE A 45 3.37 -4.72 -4.92
C PHE A 45 2.44 -5.83 -5.41
N SER A 46 1.22 -5.47 -5.83
CA SER A 46 0.18 -6.40 -6.29
C SER A 46 0.34 -6.83 -7.75
N GLY A 47 1.28 -6.24 -8.49
CA GLY A 47 1.35 -6.30 -9.95
C GLY A 47 0.64 -5.12 -10.63
N GLU A 48 -0.32 -4.47 -9.95
CA GLU A 48 -1.08 -3.32 -10.46
C GLU A 48 -0.81 -2.04 -9.65
N GLY A 49 -0.29 -2.17 -8.43
CA GLY A 49 -0.02 -1.06 -7.55
C GLY A 49 0.56 -1.50 -6.21
N TRP A 50 0.88 -0.50 -5.37
CA TRP A 50 1.42 -0.72 -4.04
C TRP A 50 0.32 -0.70 -2.98
N ILE A 51 0.42 -1.62 -2.01
CA ILE A 51 -0.51 -1.77 -0.90
C ILE A 51 0.28 -1.57 0.39
N CYS A 52 -0.11 -0.58 1.19
CA CYS A 52 0.52 -0.35 2.50
C CYS A 52 0.29 -1.54 3.43
N THR A 53 1.21 -1.73 4.38
CA THR A 53 1.21 -2.85 5.35
C THR A 53 -0.13 -2.98 6.08
N GLU A 54 -0.70 -1.89 6.58
CA GLU A 54 -2.02 -1.86 7.24
C GLU A 54 -3.15 -2.45 6.38
N CYS A 55 -3.19 -2.10 5.09
CA CYS A 55 -4.18 -2.62 4.16
C CYS A 55 -3.91 -4.09 3.82
N ASN A 56 -2.65 -4.47 3.68
CA ASN A 56 -2.26 -5.85 3.41
C ASN A 56 -2.63 -6.78 4.59
N GLU A 57 -2.33 -6.36 5.82
CA GLU A 57 -2.70 -7.11 7.03
C GLU A 57 -4.21 -7.32 7.13
N TYR A 58 -5.00 -6.28 6.83
CA TYR A 58 -6.44 -6.38 6.79
C TYR A 58 -6.95 -7.38 5.75
N ILE A 59 -6.36 -7.38 4.54
CA ILE A 59 -6.68 -8.35 3.48
C ILE A 59 -6.36 -9.77 3.96
N MET A 60 -5.17 -9.98 4.53
CA MET A 60 -4.73 -11.30 4.99
C MET A 60 -5.60 -11.83 6.14
N ALA A 61 -5.97 -10.98 7.09
CA ALA A 61 -6.89 -11.34 8.18
C ALA A 61 -8.27 -11.76 7.64
N ASN A 62 -8.82 -11.00 6.69
CA ASN A 62 -10.09 -11.34 6.05
C ASN A 62 -10.02 -12.63 5.23
N LEU A 63 -8.93 -12.85 4.48
CA LEU A 63 -8.72 -14.11 3.76
C LEU A 63 -8.63 -15.30 4.72
N GLY A 64 -7.95 -15.15 5.85
CA GLY A 64 -7.90 -16.17 6.90
C GLY A 64 -9.29 -16.51 7.44
N ARG A 65 -10.09 -15.49 7.76
CA ARG A 65 -11.48 -15.67 8.20
C ARG A 65 -12.34 -16.40 7.15
N ILE A 66 -12.26 -15.99 5.89
CA ILE A 66 -13.03 -16.60 4.80
C ILE A 66 -12.63 -18.06 4.59
N ARG A 67 -11.34 -18.39 4.69
CA ARG A 67 -10.84 -19.78 4.60
C ARG A 67 -11.39 -20.64 5.72
N HIS A 68 -11.34 -20.14 6.95
CA HIS A 68 -11.92 -20.81 8.11
C HIS A 68 -13.44 -21.02 7.96
N GLU A 69 -14.19 -20.01 7.52
CA GLU A 69 -15.63 -20.11 7.24
C GLU A 69 -15.95 -21.17 6.16
N ARG A 70 -15.02 -21.42 5.24
CA ARG A 70 -15.14 -22.43 4.18
C ARG A 70 -14.56 -23.81 4.57
N GLY A 71 -14.05 -23.97 5.79
CA GLY A 71 -13.49 -25.23 6.28
C GLY A 71 -12.13 -25.61 5.69
N PHE A 72 -11.34 -24.64 5.24
CA PHE A 72 -9.93 -24.82 4.89
C PHE A 72 -9.01 -24.62 6.10
#